data_AF-A0A975U652-F1
#
_entry.id   AF-A0A975U652-F1
#
_cell.length_a   1.000
_cell.length_b   1.000
_cell.length_c   1.000
_cell.angle_alpha   90.00
_cell.angle_beta   90.00
_cell.angle_gamma   90.00
#
_symmetry.space_group_name_H-M   'P 1'
#
loop_
_entity.id
_entity.type
_entity.pdbx_description
1 polymer ?
#
loop_
_entity_poly.entity_id
_entity_poly.type
_entity_poly.pdbx_seq_one_letter_code
_entity_poly.pdbx_strand_id
1 'polypeptide(L)' 'MDVGQFGLGSYEYGDKYISFKHCNQCGCVTHYTATEAWDSGCLAVNYRMFDPREAADIDVRNLDGADSWTF' A
#
# COMPACT_ATOMS: atom_id res chain seq x y z
N MET A 1 11.04 -5.72 -21.14
CA MET A 1 10.06 -6.02 -20.07
C MET A 1 9.50 -4.67 -19.70
N ASP A 2 8.22 -4.47 -19.97
CA ASP A 2 7.63 -3.14 -19.90
C ASP A 2 6.93 -2.95 -18.55
N VAL A 3 6.93 -1.70 -18.07
CA VAL A 3 6.23 -1.36 -16.82
C VAL A 3 4.75 -1.69 -16.97
N GLY A 4 4.23 -2.51 -16.07
CA GLY A 4 2.81 -2.90 -16.07
C GLY A 4 2.45 -4.04 -17.04
N GLN A 5 3.41 -4.68 -17.70
CA GLN A 5 3.15 -5.77 -18.67
C GLN A 5 2.21 -6.87 -18.13
N PHE A 6 2.32 -7.21 -16.85
CA PHE A 6 1.54 -8.28 -16.22
C PHE A 6 0.25 -7.78 -15.56
N GLY A 7 0.00 -6.47 -15.58
CA GLY A 7 -1.14 -5.84 -14.93
C GLY A 7 -1.09 -5.89 -13.40
N LEU A 8 -2.21 -5.47 -12.80
CA LEU A 8 -2.41 -5.42 -11.35
C LEU A 8 -3.59 -6.29 -10.94
N GLY A 9 -3.40 -7.05 -9.87
CA GLY A 9 -4.46 -7.68 -9.11
C GLY A 9 -4.85 -6.80 -7.93
N SER A 10 -6.05 -7.01 -7.39
CA SER A 10 -6.55 -6.30 -6.22
C SER A 10 -7.07 -7.25 -5.15
N TYR A 11 -6.79 -6.92 -3.90
CA TYR A 11 -7.34 -7.60 -2.73
C TYR A 11 -8.06 -6.60 -1.82
N GLU A 12 -9.27 -6.94 -1.42
CA GLU A 12 -10.14 -6.16 -0.54
C GLU A 12 -10.71 -7.08 0.53
N TYR A 13 -10.84 -6.57 1.75
CA TYR A 13 -11.32 -7.34 2.91
C TYR A 13 -12.15 -6.46 3.86
N GLY A 14 -12.98 -7.08 4.69
CA GLY A 14 -13.83 -6.39 5.66
C GLY A 14 -14.82 -5.44 4.98
N ASP A 15 -14.88 -4.20 5.45
CA ASP A 15 -15.74 -3.13 4.91
C ASP A 15 -15.35 -2.69 3.49
N LYS A 16 -14.26 -3.26 2.94
CA LYS A 16 -13.74 -3.02 1.60
C LYS A 16 -13.39 -1.57 1.33
N TYR A 17 -13.00 -0.80 2.35
CA TYR A 17 -12.58 0.60 2.18
C TYR A 17 -11.23 0.74 1.47
N ILE A 18 -10.37 -0.27 1.56
CA ILE A 18 -9.02 -0.25 1.01
C ILE A 18 -8.85 -1.39 0.01
N SER A 19 -8.32 -1.06 -1.17
CA SER A 19 -7.98 -2.02 -2.23
C SER A 19 -6.45 -2.10 -2.38
N PHE A 20 -5.88 -3.23 -1.96
CA PHE A 20 -4.44 -3.50 -2.06
C PHE A 20 -4.08 -3.97 -3.47
N LYS A 21 -3.24 -3.21 -4.18
CA LYS A 21 -2.83 -3.50 -5.56
C LYS A 21 -1.49 -4.23 -5.60
N HIS A 22 -1.45 -5.37 -6.26
CA HIS A 22 -0.24 -6.20 -6.39
C HIS A 22 0.04 -6.58 -7.84
N CYS A 23 1.31 -6.82 -8.17
CA CYS A 23 1.70 -7.30 -9.51
C CYS A 23 1.23 -8.74 -9.71
N ASN A 24 0.58 -9.04 -10.83
CA ASN A 24 0.12 -10.41 -11.12
C ASN A 24 1.25 -11.40 -11.41
N GLN A 25 2.47 -10.92 -11.66
CA GLN A 25 3.62 -11.79 -11.90
C GLN A 25 4.35 -12.18 -10.62
N CYS A 26 4.74 -11.20 -9.81
CA CYS A 26 5.57 -11.43 -8.62
C CYS A 26 4.81 -11.37 -7.30
N GLY A 27 3.55 -10.91 -7.30
CA GLY A 27 2.72 -10.79 -6.10
C GLY A 27 3.10 -9.62 -5.17
N CYS A 28 4.15 -8.86 -5.47
CA CYS A 28 4.54 -7.71 -4.66
C CYS A 28 3.41 -6.67 -4.61
N VAL A 29 3.04 -6.25 -3.40
CA VAL A 29 2.09 -5.15 -3.17
C VAL A 29 2.79 -3.82 -3.46
N THR A 30 2.19 -3.04 -4.35
CA THR A 30 2.78 -1.80 -4.86
C THR A 30 2.23 -0.57 -4.17
N HIS A 31 0.92 -0.53 -3.98
CA HIS A 31 0.19 0.55 -3.33
C HIS A 31 -1.18 0.04 -2.86
N TYR A 32 -1.88 0.85 -2.07
CA TYR A 32 -3.31 0.71 -1.87
C TYR A 32 -4.03 2.01 -2.18
N THR A 33 -5.27 1.89 -2.64
CA THR A 33 -6.19 3.02 -2.86
C THR A 33 -7.41 2.86 -1.99
N ALA A 34 -8.08 3.96 -1.70
CA ALA A 34 -9.47 3.91 -1.28
C ALA A 34 -10.36 3.28 -2.37
N THR A 35 -11.46 2.66 -1.97
CA THR A 35 -12.51 2.20 -2.89
C THR A 35 -13.67 3.19 -2.90
N GLU A 36 -14.66 2.95 -3.74
CA GLU A 36 -15.92 3.70 -3.75
C GLU A 36 -16.70 3.60 -2.43
N ALA A 37 -16.45 2.57 -1.62
CA ALA A 37 -17.09 2.40 -0.32
C ALA A 37 -16.53 3.38 0.75
N TRP A 38 -15.39 4.02 0.46
CA TRP A 38 -14.77 5.02 1.32
C TRP A 38 -14.31 6.20 0.47
N ASP A 39 -15.15 7.23 0.39
CA ASP A 39 -14.90 8.46 -0.38
C ASP A 39 -13.74 9.27 0.23
N SER A 40 -12.53 8.78 0.02
CA SER A 40 -11.28 9.42 0.39
C SER A 40 -10.33 9.39 -0.79
N GLY A 41 -9.50 10.42 -0.91
CA GLY A 41 -8.38 10.43 -1.87
C GLY A 41 -7.17 9.63 -1.42
N CYS A 42 -7.35 8.64 -0.53
CA CYS A 42 -6.23 7.95 0.09
C CYS A 42 -5.47 7.08 -0.92
N LEU A 43 -4.17 7.37 -1.06
CA LEU A 43 -3.19 6.57 -1.78
C LEU A 43 -1.99 6.37 -0.86
N ALA A 44 -1.60 5.12 -0.64
CA ALA A 44 -0.34 4.82 0.01
C ALA A 44 0.52 3.93 -0.88
N VAL A 45 1.81 4.25 -0.94
CA VAL A 45 2.77 3.61 -1.82
C VAL A 45 3.77 2.81 -0.99
N ASN A 46 4.14 1.63 -1.46
CA ASN A 46 5.16 0.81 -0.82
C ASN A 46 6.57 1.36 -1.10
N TYR A 47 7.06 2.25 -0.24
CA TYR A 47 8.40 2.85 -0.36
C TYR A 47 9.55 1.84 -0.30
N ARG A 48 9.32 0.61 0.18
CA ARG A 48 10.34 -0.45 0.14
C ARG A 48 10.69 -0.90 -1.28
N MET A 49 9.90 -0.51 -2.28
CA MET A 49 10.19 -0.79 -3.70
C MET A 49 11.06 0.29 -4.37
N PHE A 50 11.33 1.41 -3.68
CA PHE A 50 12.20 2.47 -4.19
C PHE A 50 13.66 2.13 -3.88
N ASP A 51 14.59 2.88 -4.47
CA ASP A 51 15.99 2.78 -4.08
C ASP A 51 16.10 3.09 -2.57
N PRO A 52 16.75 2.22 -1.76
CA PRO A 52 16.84 2.41 -0.32
C PRO A 52 17.42 3.77 0.09
N ARG A 53 18.26 4.38 -0.76
CA ARG A 53 18.83 5.71 -0.52
C ARG A 53 17.77 6.82 -0.55
N GLU A 54 16.72 6.67 -1.34
CA GLU A 54 15.59 7.61 -1.41
C GLU A 54 14.69 7.52 -0.17
N ALA A 55 14.66 6.35 0.48
CA ALA A 55 13.87 6.11 1.68
C ALA A 55 14.67 6.30 2.99
N ALA A 56 16.00 6.42 2.91
CA ALA A 56 16.89 6.43 4.06
C ALA A 56 16.66 7.62 5.00
N ASP A 57 16.33 8.79 4.42
CA ASP A 57 16.14 10.03 5.16
C ASP A 57 14.65 10.31 5.49
N ILE A 58 13.76 9.35 5.23
CA ILE A 58 12.33 9.49 5.55
C ILE A 58 12.10 9.10 7.02
N ASP A 59 11.62 10.05 7.81
CA ASP A 59 11.20 9.78 9.18
C ASP A 59 10.02 8.80 9.22
N VAL A 60 10.25 7.62 9.80
CA VAL A 60 9.22 6.59 9.98
C VAL A 60 8.57 6.78 11.35
N ARG A 61 7.34 7.31 11.35
CA ARG A 61 6.47 7.26 12.52
C ARG A 61 5.69 5.95 12.51
N ASN A 62 6.01 5.06 13.45
CA ASN A 62 5.17 3.89 13.68
C ASN A 62 3.87 4.32 14.34
N LEU A 63 2.74 3.80 13.84
CA LEU A 63 1.46 3.88 14.52
C LEU A 63 1.47 2.82 15.62
N ASP A 64 1.74 3.26 16.85
CA ASP A 64 2.01 2.45 18.04
C ASP A 64 0.74 2.09 18.85
N GLY A 65 -0.42 1.98 18.19
CA GLY A 65 -1.65 1.49 18.81
C GLY A 65 -1.70 -0.01 19.06
N ALA A 66 -0.78 -0.77 18.47
CA ALA A 66 -0.72 -2.23 18.65
C ALA A 66 -0.19 -2.65 20.02
N ASP A 67 0.71 -1.86 20.62
CA ASP A 67 1.35 -2.19 21.90
C ASP A 67 0.59 -1.63 23.12
N SER A 68 -0.13 -0.52 22.96
CA SER A 68 -0.80 0.18 24.08
C SER A 68 -2.33 0.07 24.09
N TRP A 69 -2.98 -0.20 22.95
CA TRP A 69 -4.45 -0.21 22.80
C TRP A 69 -5.20 1.03 23.36
N THR A 70 -4.50 2.12 23.65
CA THR A 70 -5.10 3.38 24.12
C THR A 70 -5.36 4.30 22.94
N PHE A 71 -6.49 4.11 22.27
CA PHE A 71 -7.14 5.08 21.39
C PHE A 71 -8.65 4.93 21.48
#